data_AF-A0A951KYJ5-F1
#
_entry.id   AF-A0A951KYJ5-F1
#
_cell.length_a   1.000
_cell.length_b   1.000
_cell.length_c   1.000
_cell.angle_alpha   90.00
_cell.angle_beta   90.00
_cell.angle_gamma   90.00
#
_symmetry.space_group_name_H-M   'P 1'
#
loop_
_entity.id
_entity.type
_entity.pdbx_description
1 polymer ?
#
loop_
_entity_poly.entity_id
_entity_poly.type
_entity_poly.pdbx_seq_one_letter_code
_entity_poly.pdbx_strand_id
1 'polypeptide(L)'
;MCPSPAVLVRSNLPAGISLDDIEEEPAKVRDWRADDPRFRLDNVVITPQAAYDSEEAIGAVRRFAAEEVVRVLTGQPPLSPVNAGQLVEARWSRSR
;
A
#
# COMPACT_ATOMS: atom_id res chain seq x y z
N MET A 1 10.56 19.08 -0.01
CA MET A 1 9.89 19.32 1.28
C MET A 1 8.44 19.65 0.99
N CYS A 2 7.59 18.64 0.82
CA CYS A 2 6.15 18.86 0.78
C CYS A 2 5.72 19.15 2.23
N PRO A 3 4.98 20.23 2.52
CA PRO A 3 4.48 20.42 3.88
C PRO A 3 3.48 19.30 4.19
N SER A 4 3.75 18.50 5.23
CA SER A 4 2.77 17.57 5.76
C SER A 4 1.50 18.34 6.12
N PRO A 5 0.31 17.88 5.72
CA PRO A 5 -0.92 18.52 6.10
C PRO A 5 -1.12 18.27 7.59
N ALA A 6 -0.61 19.18 8.43
CA ALA A 6 -1.01 19.28 9.82
C ALA A 6 -2.47 19.74 9.83
N VAL A 7 -3.37 18.76 9.69
CA VAL A 7 -4.80 18.93 9.83
C VAL A 7 -5.08 19.21 11.31
N LEU A 8 -4.99 20.49 11.69
CA LEU A 8 -5.55 21.00 12.93
C LEU A 8 -7.08 21.03 12.76
N VAL A 9 -7.75 19.92 13.03
CA VAL A 9 -9.22 19.85 13.00
C VAL A 9 -9.76 19.93 14.41
N ARG A 10 -10.25 21.12 14.76
CA ARG A 10 -11.20 21.29 15.87
C ARG A 10 -12.62 21.30 15.30
N SER A 11 -13.52 20.64 16.01
CA SER A 11 -14.99 20.71 15.98
C SER A 11 -15.85 19.89 14.98
N ASN A 12 -15.32 19.00 14.14
CA ASN A 12 -16.18 18.13 13.30
C ASN A 12 -15.57 16.76 12.92
N LEU A 13 -14.95 16.06 13.89
CA LEU A 13 -14.41 14.72 13.62
C LEU A 13 -15.53 13.66 13.55
N PRO A 14 -15.39 12.65 12.67
CA PRO A 14 -16.20 11.44 12.78
C PRO A 14 -16.02 10.81 14.17
N ALA A 15 -17.02 10.05 14.62
CA ALA A 15 -17.03 9.43 15.94
C ALA A 15 -15.82 8.53 16.21
N GLY A 16 -15.13 8.07 15.16
CA GLY A 16 -13.80 7.45 15.23
C GLY A 16 -13.13 7.32 13.87
N ILE A 17 -11.84 6.95 13.87
CA ILE A 17 -11.00 6.74 12.69
C ILE A 17 -10.13 5.50 12.91
N SER A 18 -9.95 4.68 11.88
CA SER A 18 -8.98 3.57 11.88
C SER A 18 -7.98 3.74 10.74
N LEU A 19 -6.69 3.69 11.03
CA LEU A 19 -5.59 3.88 10.07
C LEU A 19 -4.63 2.67 10.13
N ASP A 20 -4.37 2.03 9.00
CA ASP A 20 -3.33 0.99 8.90
C ASP A 20 -1.98 1.54 8.41
N ASP A 21 -2.00 2.64 7.65
CA ASP A 21 -0.79 3.34 7.18
C ASP A 21 -0.88 4.80 7.63
N ILE A 22 0.25 5.32 8.09
CA ILE A 22 0.42 6.72 8.44
C ILE A 22 1.62 7.30 7.69
N GLU A 23 1.63 8.62 7.52
CA GLU A 23 2.67 9.30 6.75
C GLU A 23 4.09 8.89 7.20
N GLU A 24 4.35 8.92 8.51
CA GLU A 24 5.61 8.54 9.13
C GLU A 24 5.51 7.23 9.92
N GLU A 25 6.31 6.23 9.55
CA GLU A 25 6.28 4.89 10.13
C GLU A 25 7.66 4.45 10.63
N PRO A 26 7.74 3.48 11.55
CA PRO A 26 9.01 2.97 12.06
C PRO A 26 10.01 2.53 10.97
N ALA A 27 9.51 1.99 9.85
CA ALA A 27 10.35 1.57 8.73
C ALA A 27 10.83 2.72 7.83
N LYS A 28 10.22 3.91 7.91
CA LYS A 28 10.51 5.06 7.05
C LYS A 28 11.61 5.98 7.61
N VAL A 29 11.88 5.96 8.93
CA VAL A 29 12.87 6.83 9.59
C VAL A 29 13.73 6.07 10.62
N ARG A 30 15.01 6.47 10.77
CA ARG A 30 15.99 5.74 11.60
C ARG A 30 15.69 5.76 13.11
N ASP A 31 15.28 6.91 13.63
CA ASP A 31 15.03 7.15 15.05
C ASP A 31 13.55 7.48 15.28
N TRP A 32 12.68 6.60 14.78
CA TRP A 32 11.23 6.82 14.82
C TRP A 32 10.72 7.01 16.24
N ARG A 33 9.78 7.96 16.39
CA ARG A 33 9.07 8.25 17.63
C ARG A 33 7.60 8.41 17.33
N ALA A 34 6.75 7.96 18.25
CA ALA A 34 5.29 8.11 18.17
C ALA A 34 4.84 9.54 18.56
N ASP A 35 5.43 10.56 17.92
CA ASP A 35 5.20 11.96 18.26
C ASP A 35 3.91 12.52 17.62
N ASP A 36 3.28 11.77 16.71
CA ASP A 36 2.02 12.13 16.08
C ASP A 36 0.89 12.26 17.12
N PRO A 37 0.16 13.39 17.18
CA PRO A 37 -0.94 13.60 18.11
C PRO A 37 -2.04 12.52 18.05
N ARG A 38 -2.22 11.86 16.90
CA ARG A 38 -3.23 10.82 16.68
C ARG A 38 -3.02 9.61 17.59
N PHE A 39 -1.79 9.32 18.03
CA PHE A 39 -1.50 8.24 18.99
C PHE A 39 -2.09 8.47 20.38
N ARG A 40 -2.61 9.68 20.67
CA ARG A 40 -3.20 10.05 21.96
C ARG A 40 -4.72 10.21 21.93
N LEU A 41 -5.36 9.95 20.78
CA LEU A 41 -6.81 10.13 20.62
C LEU A 41 -7.53 8.81 20.89
N ASP A 42 -8.45 8.80 21.86
CA ASP A 42 -9.21 7.59 22.25
C ASP A 42 -10.13 7.07 21.15
N ASN A 43 -10.50 7.92 20.19
CA ASN A 43 -11.36 7.56 19.06
C ASN A 43 -10.56 7.20 17.80
N VAL A 44 -9.26 6.93 17.92
CA VAL A 44 -8.39 6.55 16.81
C VAL A 44 -7.74 5.20 17.07
N VAL A 45 -7.92 4.26 16.13
CA VAL A 45 -7.22 2.97 16.12
C VAL A 45 -6.15 3.02 15.05
N ILE A 46 -4.91 2.69 15.39
CA ILE A 46 -3.79 2.63 14.44
C ILE A 46 -3.19 1.23 14.47
N THR A 47 -3.06 0.61 13.30
CA THR A 47 -2.36 -0.68 13.12
C THR A 47 -1.04 -0.46 12.37
N PRO A 48 -0.01 -1.29 12.59
CA PRO A 48 1.33 -1.06 12.06
C PRO A 48 1.49 -1.62 10.63
N GLN A 49 0.76 -1.09 9.66
CA GLN A 49 0.77 -1.51 8.26
C GLN A 49 0.58 -3.04 8.10
N ALA A 50 -0.40 -3.58 8.80
CA ALA A 50 -0.65 -5.01 8.94
C ALA A 50 -1.85 -5.50 8.12
N ALA A 51 -2.47 -4.66 7.27
CA ALA A 51 -3.66 -5.04 6.51
C ALA A 51 -3.45 -6.29 5.63
N TYR A 52 -2.23 -6.55 5.21
CA TYR A 52 -1.86 -7.69 4.37
C TYR A 52 -1.23 -8.86 5.15
N ASP A 53 -0.97 -8.71 6.45
CA ASP A 53 -0.17 -9.66 7.24
C ASP A 53 -1.00 -10.84 7.76
N SER A 54 -1.42 -11.71 6.83
CA SER A 54 -1.97 -13.02 7.13
C SER A 54 -1.21 -14.12 6.38
N GLU A 55 -1.17 -15.33 6.93
CA GLU A 55 -0.50 -16.46 6.29
C GLU A 55 -1.09 -16.76 4.90
N GLU A 56 -2.41 -16.68 4.77
CA GLU A 56 -3.13 -16.88 3.52
C GLU A 56 -2.79 -15.79 2.50
N ALA A 57 -2.78 -14.53 2.93
CA ALA A 57 -2.45 -13.40 2.09
C ALA A 57 -1.00 -13.52 1.59
N ILE A 58 -0.04 -13.78 2.48
CA ILE A 58 1.38 -14.03 2.18
C ILE A 58 1.54 -15.15 1.16
N GLY A 59 0.87 -16.28 1.37
CA GLY A 59 0.86 -17.39 0.42
C GLY A 59 0.28 -16.99 -0.93
N ALA A 60 -0.80 -16.21 -0.94
CA ALA A 60 -1.47 -15.78 -2.16
C ALA A 60 -0.60 -14.85 -3.02
N VAL A 61 0.01 -13.79 -2.46
CA VAL A 61 0.81 -12.86 -3.28
C VAL A 61 2.06 -13.52 -3.83
N ARG A 62 2.72 -14.38 -3.03
CA ARG A 62 3.96 -15.04 -3.46
C ARG A 62 3.69 -15.95 -4.66
N ARG A 63 2.60 -16.72 -4.59
CA ARG A 63 2.15 -17.56 -5.69
C ARG A 63 1.79 -16.72 -6.92
N PHE A 64 0.94 -15.71 -6.74
CA PHE A 64 0.49 -14.86 -7.84
C PHE A 64 1.66 -14.15 -8.53
N ALA A 65 2.61 -13.60 -7.78
CA ALA A 65 3.81 -12.98 -8.33
C ALA A 65 4.66 -13.96 -9.13
N ALA A 66 4.87 -15.19 -8.62
CA ALA A 66 5.61 -16.22 -9.35
C ALA A 66 4.89 -16.64 -10.65
N GLU A 67 3.56 -16.77 -10.61
CA GLU A 67 2.73 -17.08 -11.78
C GLU A 67 2.76 -15.97 -12.84
N GLU A 68 2.72 -14.69 -12.45
CA GLU A 68 2.89 -13.55 -13.37
C GLU A 68 4.26 -13.60 -14.06
N VAL A 69 5.34 -13.90 -13.32
CA VAL A 69 6.70 -14.04 -13.88
C VAL A 69 6.75 -15.16 -14.91
N VAL A 70 6.23 -16.35 -14.57
CA VAL A 70 6.15 -17.47 -15.50
C VAL A 70 5.34 -17.09 -16.73
N ARG A 71 4.20 -16.42 -16.56
CA ARG A 71 3.33 -15.97 -17.67
C ARG A 71 4.10 -15.09 -18.64
N VAL A 72 4.76 -14.04 -18.15
CA VAL A 72 5.52 -13.12 -19.00
C VAL A 72 6.68 -13.83 -19.70
N LEU A 73 7.45 -14.66 -18.97
CA LEU A 73 8.60 -15.37 -19.54
C LEU A 73 8.22 -16.45 -20.55
N THR A 74 7.01 -17.01 -20.45
CA THR A 74 6.46 -17.98 -21.42
C THR A 74 5.73 -17.31 -22.59
N GLY A 75 5.81 -15.97 -22.68
CA GLY A 75 5.23 -15.23 -23.79
C GLY A 75 3.71 -15.13 -23.71
N GLN A 76 3.15 -15.07 -22.51
CA GLN A 76 1.76 -14.75 -22.27
C GLN A 76 1.67 -13.34 -21.63
N PRO A 77 0.58 -12.58 -21.88
CA PRO A 77 0.43 -11.25 -21.29
C PRO A 77 0.24 -11.35 -19.77
N PRO A 78 0.80 -10.42 -18.96
CA PRO A 78 0.56 -10.37 -17.51
C PRO A 78 -0.93 -10.09 -17.20
N LEU A 79 -1.47 -10.59 -16.09
CA LEU A 79 -2.85 -10.28 -15.70
C LEU A 79 -2.93 -8.98 -14.90
N SER A 80 -1.88 -8.60 -14.19
CA SER A 80 -1.84 -7.36 -13.38
C SER A 80 -0.66 -6.46 -13.76
N PRO A 81 -0.64 -5.92 -14.99
CA PRO A 81 0.40 -5.00 -15.42
C PRO A 81 0.32 -3.66 -14.69
N VAL A 82 1.39 -3.27 -13.99
CA VAL A 82 1.49 -1.95 -13.35
C VAL A 82 1.70 -0.83 -14.38
N ASN A 83 2.53 -1.08 -15.40
CA ASN A 83 2.86 -0.15 -16.47
C ASN A 83 2.15 -0.49 -17.79
N ALA A 84 0.85 -0.80 -17.71
CA ALA A 84 0.05 -1.29 -18.84
C ALA A 84 0.23 -0.46 -20.13
N GLY A 85 0.27 0.89 -20.03
CA GLY A 85 0.46 1.76 -21.18
C GLY A 85 1.78 1.53 -21.94
N GLN A 86 2.86 1.16 -21.25
CA GLN A 86 4.15 0.84 -21.86
C GLN A 86 4.19 -0.57 -22.46
N LEU A 87 3.38 -1.49 -21.93
CA LEU A 87 3.30 -2.88 -22.43
C LEU A 87 2.52 -3.00 -23.75
N VAL A 88 1.60 -2.06 -24.00
CA VAL A 88 0.92 -1.93 -25.29
C VAL A 88 1.94 -1.66 -26.42
N GLU A 89 3.05 -0.98 -26.16
CA GLU A 89 4.04 -0.76 -27.23
C GLU A 89 5.02 -1.92 -27.40
N ALA A 90 5.23 -2.73 -26.35
CA ALA A 90 6.40 -3.60 -26.26
C ALA A 90 6.24 -5.03 -26.83
N ARG A 91 5.04 -5.63 -26.85
CA ARG A 91 4.80 -6.96 -27.48
C ARG A 91 3.36 -7.50 -27.43
N TRP A 92 2.52 -7.01 -26.51
CA TRP A 92 1.22 -7.64 -26.19
C TRP A 92 -0.02 -6.91 -26.72
N SER A 93 0.17 -5.80 -27.46
CA SER A 93 -0.94 -5.03 -28.03
C SER A 93 -1.63 -5.63 -29.25
N ARG A 94 -1.03 -6.65 -29.89
CA ARG A 94 -1.48 -7.15 -31.20
C ARG A 94 -2.22 -8.49 -31.18
N SER A 95 -2.75 -8.90 -30.02
CA SER A 95 -3.48 -10.18 -29.90
C SER A 95 -4.97 -10.03 -29.63
N ARG A 96 -5.58 -8.90 -30.01
CA ARG A 96 -7.03 -8.78 -30.15
C ARG A 96 -7.40 -8.57 -31.60
#